data_AF-A0A1F2TE65-F1
#
_entry.id   AF-A0A1F2TE65-F1
#
_cell.length_a   1.000
_cell.length_b   1.000
_cell.length_c   1.000
_cell.angle_alpha   90.00
_cell.angle_beta   90.00
_cell.angle_gamma   90.00
#
_symmetry.space_group_name_H-M   'P 1'
#
loop_
_entity.id
_entity.type
_entity.pdbx_description
1 polymer ?
#
loop_
_entity_poly.entity_id
_entity_poly.type
_entity_poly.pdbx_seq_one_letter_code
_entity_poly.pdbx_strand_id
1 'polypeptide(L)'
;MNANAAVLSGTGSSTRTPAATAVTSTGLPISRRRSERRWIRKALVFVTCAVLIDALFGDRGLVESIRARHAYRQAEAGIARLKQENAGLREQIRRLREDPEAIEAIARQDLGLMRPGEILVIVKDVK
;
A
#
# COMPACT_ATOMS: atom_id res chain seq x y z
N MET A 1 -79.06 55.00 81.64
CA MET A 1 -78.62 56.42 81.55
C MET A 1 -77.12 56.38 81.28
N ASN A 2 -76.52 56.70 80.13
CA ASN A 2 -76.90 57.32 78.85
C ASN A 2 -76.08 56.60 77.75
N ALA A 3 -76.70 56.16 76.65
CA ALA A 3 -76.70 56.85 75.33
C ALA A 3 -75.26 57.07 74.79
N ASN A 4 -74.68 56.13 74.04
CA ASN A 4 -74.82 55.91 72.59
C ASN A 4 -74.30 57.07 71.72
N ALA A 5 -73.17 56.84 71.02
CA ALA A 5 -72.74 57.56 69.82
C ALA A 5 -72.04 56.51 68.93
N ALA A 6 -72.73 55.93 67.95
CA ALA A 6 -72.79 56.43 66.57
C ALA A 6 -71.38 56.57 65.98
N VAL A 7 -70.84 55.54 65.31
CA VAL A 7 -71.10 55.11 63.92
C VAL A 7 -70.66 56.16 62.89
N LEU A 8 -70.09 55.65 61.78
CA LEU A 8 -69.66 56.28 60.53
C LEU A 8 -68.13 56.45 60.45
N SER A 9 -67.42 56.13 59.38
CA SER A 9 -67.70 55.53 58.07
C SER A 9 -66.42 55.66 57.24
N GLY A 10 -66.26 54.83 56.21
CA GLY A 10 -65.59 55.25 54.98
C GLY A 10 -64.10 54.85 54.88
N THR A 11 -63.70 53.92 54.01
CA THR A 11 -63.62 53.96 52.53
C THR A 11 -62.22 54.35 52.03
N GLY A 12 -61.72 53.58 51.06
CA GLY A 12 -60.65 53.97 50.13
C GLY A 12 -59.37 53.14 50.30
N SER A 13 -59.22 51.95 49.69
CA SER A 13 -58.87 51.68 48.29
C SER A 13 -57.52 52.26 47.81
N SER A 14 -56.58 51.34 47.57
CA SER A 14 -55.67 51.28 46.43
C SER A 14 -54.69 52.44 46.18
N THR A 15 -53.39 52.19 46.37
CA THR A 15 -52.36 52.65 45.43
C THR A 15 -51.21 51.64 45.32
N ARG A 16 -50.66 51.63 44.09
CA ARG A 16 -49.71 50.69 43.50
C ARG A 16 -48.27 50.91 43.99
N THR A 17 -47.52 49.80 43.98
CA THR A 17 -46.07 49.57 43.68
C THR A 17 -45.04 50.68 44.01
N PRO A 18 -43.85 50.29 44.49
CA PRO A 18 -42.73 50.19 43.55
C PRO A 18 -41.73 49.05 43.79
N ALA A 19 -41.06 48.67 42.70
CA ALA A 19 -39.64 48.28 42.59
C ALA A 19 -39.14 47.11 43.46
N ALA A 20 -38.91 45.94 42.86
CA ALA A 20 -37.64 45.58 42.22
C ALA A 20 -36.47 45.37 43.22
N THR A 21 -36.23 44.11 43.55
CA THR A 21 -34.87 43.59 43.71
C THR A 21 -34.88 42.16 43.18
N ALA A 22 -34.73 42.05 41.86
CA ALA A 22 -34.47 40.78 41.21
C ALA A 22 -33.08 40.31 41.63
N VAL A 23 -33.05 39.27 42.46
CA VAL A 23 -31.85 38.49 42.75
C VAL A 23 -31.48 37.75 41.48
N THR A 24 -30.60 38.32 40.66
CA THR A 24 -29.99 37.59 39.55
C THR A 24 -28.75 36.88 40.08
N SER A 25 -28.96 35.70 40.67
CA SER A 25 -27.88 34.72 40.81
C SER A 25 -27.62 34.11 39.43
N THR A 26 -26.67 34.66 38.69
CA THR A 26 -26.21 34.06 37.43
C THR A 26 -25.42 32.79 37.75
N GLY A 27 -26.11 31.67 37.87
CA GLY A 27 -25.47 30.35 37.85
C GLY A 27 -24.90 30.08 36.46
N LEU A 28 -23.60 29.86 36.36
CA LEU A 28 -22.96 29.41 35.12
C LEU A 28 -23.44 27.98 34.80
N PRO A 29 -23.96 27.70 33.59
CA PRO A 29 -24.30 26.33 33.21
C PRO A 29 -23.03 25.54 32.90
N ILE A 30 -22.57 24.71 33.83
CA ILE A 30 -21.55 23.69 33.57
C ILE A 30 -22.26 22.53 32.84
N SER A 31 -22.28 22.61 31.51
CA SER A 31 -22.86 21.57 30.68
C SER A 31 -22.06 20.26 30.81
N ARG A 32 -22.80 19.17 31.01
CA ARG A 32 -22.26 17.82 31.28
C ARG A 32 -21.52 17.26 30.06
N ARG A 33 -20.19 17.30 30.12
CA ARG A 33 -19.24 16.59 29.23
C ARG A 33 -19.26 15.05 29.42
N ARG A 34 -20.45 14.45 29.56
CA ARG A 34 -20.62 13.01 29.90
C ARG A 34 -20.77 12.10 28.67
N SER A 35 -21.14 12.67 27.53
CA SER A 35 -21.40 11.91 26.28
C SER A 35 -20.15 11.72 25.39
N GLU A 36 -19.13 12.57 25.53
CA GLU A 36 -17.96 12.59 24.64
C GLU A 36 -17.11 11.31 24.75
N ARG A 37 -17.12 10.64 25.91
CA ARG A 37 -16.32 9.43 26.14
C ARG A 37 -16.72 8.28 25.19
N ARG A 38 -17.99 8.20 24.79
CA ARG A 38 -18.46 7.14 23.89
C ARG A 38 -17.98 7.36 22.46
N TRP A 39 -17.96 8.60 22.00
CA TRP A 39 -17.46 8.98 20.68
C TRP A 39 -15.94 8.89 20.61
N ILE A 40 -15.23 9.30 21.66
CA ILE A 40 -13.77 9.13 21.78
C ILE A 40 -13.39 7.64 21.73
N ARG A 41 -14.12 6.77 22.46
CA ARG A 41 -13.86 5.32 22.40
C ARG A 41 -14.11 4.74 21.02
N LYS A 42 -15.18 5.17 20.33
CA LYS A 42 -15.46 4.75 18.95
C LYS A 42 -14.37 5.23 17.98
N ALA A 43 -13.93 6.47 18.12
CA ALA A 43 -12.85 7.03 17.31
C ALA A 43 -11.53 6.28 17.55
N LEU A 44 -11.22 5.95 18.81
CA LEU A 44 -10.03 5.16 19.15
C LEU A 44 -10.07 3.78 18.48
N VAL A 45 -11.18 3.05 18.62
CA VAL A 45 -11.35 1.72 17.97
C VAL A 45 -11.25 1.85 16.45
N PHE A 46 -11.87 2.87 15.87
CA PHE A 46 -11.80 3.11 14.43
C PHE A 46 -10.37 3.36 13.95
N VAL A 47 -9.62 4.23 14.63
CA VAL A 47 -8.21 4.51 14.33
C VAL A 47 -7.36 3.24 14.49
N THR A 48 -7.56 2.48 15.57
CA THR A 48 -6.83 1.22 15.78
C THR A 48 -7.12 0.21 14.65
N CYS A 49 -8.39 0.05 14.25
CA CYS A 49 -8.74 -0.82 13.12
C CYS A 49 -8.14 -0.30 11.80
N ALA A 50 -8.16 1.00 11.55
CA ALA A 50 -7.56 1.59 10.35
C ALA A 50 -6.05 1.34 10.29
N VAL A 51 -5.34 1.50 11.41
CA VAL A 51 -3.90 1.20 11.50
C VAL A 51 -3.62 -0.30 11.33
N LEU A 52 -4.46 -1.18 11.87
CA LEU A 52 -4.31 -2.63 11.66
C LEU A 52 -4.54 -3.02 10.20
N ILE A 53 -5.54 -2.43 9.55
CA ILE A 53 -5.81 -2.66 8.13
C ILE A 53 -4.64 -2.12 7.30
N ASP A 54 -4.14 -0.92 7.57
CA ASP A 54 -2.98 -0.35 6.88
C ASP A 54 -1.68 -1.14 7.12
N ALA A 55 -1.50 -1.71 8.32
CA ALA A 55 -0.37 -2.59 8.60
C ALA A 55 -0.46 -3.95 7.87
N LEU A 56 -1.68 -4.44 7.64
CA LEU A 56 -1.93 -5.71 6.94
C LEU A 56 -1.98 -5.53 5.40
N PHE A 57 -2.49 -4.38 4.92
CA PHE A 57 -2.83 -4.11 3.51
C PHE A 57 -2.15 -2.88 2.89
N GLY A 58 -1.53 -2.00 3.67
CA GLY A 58 -0.87 -0.79 3.19
C GLY A 58 0.53 -1.07 2.61
N ASP A 59 1.11 -0.08 1.93
CA ASP A 59 2.35 -0.15 1.13
C ASP A 59 3.62 -0.62 1.89
N ARG A 60 3.53 -0.88 3.20
CA ARG A 60 4.60 -1.49 4.03
C ARG A 60 4.18 -2.81 4.69
N GLY A 61 3.05 -3.38 4.28
CA GLY A 61 2.50 -4.63 4.78
C GLY A 61 3.15 -5.85 4.11
N LEU A 62 3.12 -6.97 4.83
CA LEU A 62 3.76 -8.26 4.49
C LEU A 62 3.55 -8.69 3.02
N VAL A 63 2.44 -8.32 2.39
CA VAL A 63 2.08 -8.69 1.02
C VAL A 63 3.09 -8.19 -0.02
N GLU A 64 3.55 -6.94 0.07
CA GLU A 64 4.50 -6.40 -0.92
C GLU A 64 5.91 -6.98 -0.70
N SER A 65 6.28 -7.20 0.56
CA SER A 65 7.53 -7.90 0.89
C SER A 65 7.55 -9.34 0.39
N ILE A 66 6.40 -10.03 0.40
CA ILE A 66 6.26 -11.40 -0.09
C ILE A 66 6.31 -11.43 -1.63
N ARG A 67 5.64 -10.50 -2.31
CA ARG A 67 5.71 -10.38 -3.78
C ARG A 67 7.12 -10.05 -4.25
N ALA A 68 7.78 -9.07 -3.63
CA ALA A 68 9.17 -8.73 -3.93
C ALA A 68 10.12 -9.91 -3.68
N ARG A 69 9.92 -10.66 -2.58
CA ARG A 69 10.72 -11.87 -2.27
C ARG A 69 10.49 -12.97 -3.31
N HIS A 70 9.26 -13.17 -3.76
CA HIS A 70 8.94 -14.17 -4.78
C HIS A 70 9.51 -13.80 -6.15
N ALA A 71 9.36 -12.54 -6.57
CA ALA A 71 9.95 -12.05 -7.81
C ALA A 71 11.49 -12.17 -7.80
N TYR A 72 12.12 -11.81 -6.68
CA TYR A 72 13.57 -11.96 -6.50
C TYR A 72 14.01 -13.42 -6.61
N ARG A 73 13.32 -14.35 -5.91
CA ARG A 73 13.62 -15.78 -5.98
C ARG A 73 13.43 -16.38 -7.37
N GLN A 74 12.39 -15.95 -8.10
CA GLN A 74 12.16 -16.40 -9.47
C GLN A 74 13.25 -15.90 -10.42
N ALA A 75 13.65 -14.63 -10.29
CA ALA A 75 14.74 -14.06 -11.08
C ALA A 75 16.08 -14.76 -10.78
N GLU A 76 16.38 -15.03 -9.51
CA GLU A 76 17.59 -15.73 -9.08
C GLU A 76 17.64 -17.17 -9.62
N ALA A 77 16.53 -17.90 -9.56
CA ALA A 77 16.41 -19.23 -10.16
C ALA A 77 16.59 -19.19 -11.69
N GLY A 78 16.06 -18.15 -12.35
CA GLY A 78 16.26 -17.92 -13.79
C GLY A 78 17.72 -17.70 -14.14
N ILE A 79 18.45 -16.88 -13.37
CA ILE A 79 19.88 -16.64 -13.55
C ILE A 79 20.68 -17.94 -13.38
N ALA A 80 20.37 -18.73 -12.36
CA ALA A 80 21.05 -20.01 -12.11
C ALA A 80 20.87 -20.97 -13.29
N ARG A 81 19.63 -21.10 -13.79
CA ARG A 81 19.31 -21.93 -14.97
C ARG A 81 20.04 -21.45 -16.22
N LEU A 82 19.99 -20.16 -16.52
CA LEU A 82 20.65 -19.59 -17.71
C LEU A 82 22.18 -19.74 -17.67
N LYS A 83 22.79 -19.68 -16.47
CA LYS A 83 24.22 -19.96 -16.30
C LYS A 83 24.55 -21.42 -16.60
N GLN A 84 23.72 -22.35 -16.14
CA GLN A 84 23.90 -23.77 -16.41
C GLN A 84 23.73 -24.10 -17.91
N GLU A 85 22.71 -23.54 -18.55
CA GLU A 85 22.49 -23.67 -20.00
C GLU A 85 23.68 -23.09 -20.79
N ASN A 86 24.18 -21.90 -20.43
CA ASN A 86 25.36 -21.31 -21.05
C ASN A 86 26.61 -22.21 -20.90
N ALA A 87 26.83 -22.77 -19.71
CA ALA A 87 27.96 -23.66 -19.48
C ALA A 87 27.87 -24.91 -20.36
N GLY A 88 26.68 -25.50 -20.48
CA GLY A 88 26.43 -26.65 -21.36
C GLY A 88 26.64 -26.32 -22.85
N LEU A 89 26.15 -25.18 -23.31
CA LEU A 89 26.35 -24.75 -24.71
C LEU A 89 27.82 -24.47 -25.02
N ARG A 90 28.56 -23.85 -24.09
CA ARG A 90 30.01 -23.64 -24.26
C ARG A 90 30.78 -24.95 -24.36
N GLU A 91 30.39 -25.94 -23.56
CA GLU A 91 30.97 -27.27 -23.63
C GLU A 91 30.68 -27.96 -24.96
N GLN A 92 29.45 -27.84 -25.46
CA GLN A 92 29.08 -28.36 -26.78
C GLN A 92 29.88 -27.69 -27.89
N ILE A 93 29.99 -26.35 -27.87
CA ILE A 93 30.82 -25.59 -28.82
C ILE A 93 32.27 -26.06 -28.77
N ARG A 94 32.82 -26.30 -27.57
CA ARG A 94 34.18 -26.81 -27.42
C ARG A 94 34.33 -28.17 -28.11
N ARG A 95 33.44 -29.12 -27.85
CA ARG A 95 33.46 -30.45 -28.47
C ARG A 95 33.28 -30.41 -29.98
N LEU A 96 32.37 -29.57 -30.48
CA LEU A 96 32.15 -29.35 -31.91
C LEU A 96 33.36 -28.69 -32.59
N ARG A 97 34.07 -27.80 -31.89
CA ARG A 97 35.32 -27.19 -32.38
C ARG A 97 36.51 -28.13 -32.33
N GLU A 98 36.48 -29.13 -31.45
CA GLU A 98 37.52 -30.16 -31.33
C GLU A 98 37.44 -31.22 -32.43
N ASP A 99 36.33 -31.28 -33.18
CA ASP A 99 36.22 -32.01 -34.46
C ASP A 99 36.05 -31.05 -35.67
N PRO A 100 37.07 -30.20 -35.93
CA PRO A 100 37.03 -29.31 -37.08
C PRO A 100 37.16 -30.09 -38.40
N GLU A 101 37.68 -31.32 -38.36
CA GLU A 101 37.85 -32.17 -39.56
C GLU A 101 36.51 -32.60 -40.16
N ALA A 102 35.51 -32.95 -39.33
CA ALA A 102 34.17 -33.26 -39.83
C ALA A 102 33.50 -32.04 -40.50
N ILE A 103 33.65 -30.85 -39.92
CA ILE A 103 33.11 -29.60 -40.49
C ILE A 103 33.85 -29.26 -41.80
N GLU A 104 35.17 -29.44 -41.83
CA GLU A 104 36.01 -29.20 -43.00
C GLU A 104 35.70 -30.17 -44.14
N ALA A 105 35.40 -31.44 -43.83
CA ALA A 105 34.95 -32.41 -44.82
C ALA A 105 33.64 -31.99 -45.48
N ILE A 106 32.64 -31.58 -44.69
CA ILE A 106 31.35 -31.09 -45.20
C ILE A 106 31.54 -29.79 -46.00
N ALA A 107 32.34 -28.85 -45.50
CA ALA A 107 32.62 -27.59 -46.18
C ALA A 107 33.29 -27.81 -47.55
N ARG A 108 34.18 -28.82 -47.66
CA ARG A 108 34.79 -29.19 -48.95
C ARG A 108 33.83 -29.94 -49.87
N GLN A 109 33.08 -30.89 -49.34
CA GLN A 109 32.24 -31.79 -50.14
C GLN A 109 30.96 -31.12 -50.65
N ASP A 110 30.28 -30.38 -49.78
CA ASP A 110 28.96 -29.82 -50.09
C ASP A 110 29.03 -28.35 -50.54
N LEU A 111 30.00 -27.60 -50.02
CA LEU A 111 30.12 -26.15 -50.28
C LEU A 111 31.33 -25.81 -51.17
N GLY A 112 32.22 -26.77 -51.46
CA GLY A 112 33.43 -26.53 -52.26
C GLY A 112 34.39 -25.50 -51.64
N LEU A 113 34.28 -25.25 -50.34
CA LEU A 113 35.09 -24.26 -49.63
C LEU A 113 36.47 -24.83 -49.31
N MET A 114 37.51 -24.00 -49.46
CA MET A 114 38.91 -24.34 -49.17
C MET A 114 39.54 -23.28 -48.26
N ARG A 115 40.54 -23.66 -47.47
CA ARG A 115 41.21 -22.71 -46.56
C ARG A 115 42.10 -21.74 -47.36
N PRO A 116 42.31 -20.49 -46.89
CA PRO A 116 43.25 -19.57 -47.52
C PRO A 116 44.65 -20.20 -47.63
N GLY A 117 45.18 -20.30 -48.85
CA GLY A 117 46.48 -20.91 -49.13
C GLY A 117 46.45 -22.34 -49.67
N GLU A 118 45.28 -22.99 -49.78
CA GLU A 118 45.13 -24.29 -50.44
C GLU A 118 45.07 -24.14 -51.98
N ILE A 119 45.57 -25.14 -52.73
CA ILE A 119 45.60 -25.16 -54.20
C ILE A 119 44.55 -26.14 -54.73
N LEU A 120 43.62 -25.65 -55.55
CA LEU A 120 42.64 -26.48 -56.25
C LEU A 120 43.26 -27.16 -57.47
N VAL A 121 43.22 -28.50 -57.52
CA VAL A 121 43.67 -29.29 -58.66
C VAL A 121 42.46 -29.88 -59.38
N ILE A 122 42.17 -29.40 -60.59
CA ILE A 122 41.12 -29.95 -61.45
C ILE A 122 41.77 -30.92 -62.43
N VAL A 123 41.55 -32.22 -62.21
CA VAL A 123 42.00 -33.26 -63.15
C VAL A 123 40.99 -33.32 -64.30
N LYS A 124 41.42 -32.96 -65.50
CA LYS A 124 40.64 -33.18 -66.72
C LYS A 124 41.02 -34.54 -67.29
N ASP A 125 40.05 -35.43 -67.37
CA ASP A 125 40.22 -36.71 -68.05
C ASP A 125 40.24 -36.44 -69.56
N VAL A 126 41.38 -36.74 -70.20
CA VAL A 126 41.53 -36.55 -71.65
C VAL A 126 41.06 -37.83 -72.31
N LYS A 127 39.85 -37.77 -72.85
CA LYS A 127 39.24 -38.87 -73.61
C LYS A 127 39.80 -38.95 -75.03
#